data_AF-A0A7X0X4B7-F1
#
_entry.id   AF-A0A7X0X4B7-F1
#
_cell.length_a   1.000
_cell.length_b   1.000
_cell.length_c   1.000
_cell.angle_alpha   90.00
_cell.angle_beta   90.00
_cell.angle_gamma   90.00
#
_symmetry.space_group_name_H-M   'P 1'
#
loop_
_entity.id
_entity.type
_entity.pdbx_description
1 polymer ?
#
loop_
_entity_poly.entity_id
_entity_poly.type
_entity_poly.pdbx_seq_one_letter_code
_entity_poly.pdbx_strand_id
1 'polypeptide(L)'
;MNNNSLKKLITKEFHIMKDEKSLISIAPLSIDHYPENFAKVSLDKQSGTFDLISVYRKKEFKESSFSDEHKAMIALYVYGKRNFEFKEHDSNTDNKIERANSIDELRTIFETSFGDELFSFFDMKVNRFILEKQENDRYNVLFFEEEYSKIYITKSRKLNIAAGVLYNYCVSLKRFYNLIEEMNLKEDVDFVKELEKIYLFKE
;
A
#
# COMPACT_ATOMS: atom_id res chain seq x y z
N MET A 1 -10.07 11.52 -13.02
CA MET A 1 -8.96 12.47 -13.34
C MET A 1 -8.45 12.26 -14.77
N ASN A 2 -7.95 13.29 -15.49
CA ASN A 2 -7.39 13.13 -16.85
C ASN A 2 -5.84 13.02 -16.85
N ASN A 3 -5.25 12.58 -17.97
CA ASN A 3 -3.80 12.35 -18.10
C ASN A 3 -2.93 13.58 -17.83
N ASN A 4 -3.38 14.78 -18.22
CA ASN A 4 -2.62 16.00 -18.00
C ASN A 4 -2.56 16.38 -16.53
N SER A 5 -3.68 16.23 -15.81
CA SER A 5 -3.74 16.45 -14.36
C SER A 5 -2.89 15.43 -13.61
N LEU A 6 -2.94 14.15 -14.01
CA LEU A 6 -2.12 13.09 -13.42
C LEU A 6 -0.62 13.34 -13.63
N LYS A 7 -0.20 13.71 -14.84
CA LYS A 7 1.21 14.04 -15.12
C LYS A 7 1.70 15.21 -14.27
N LYS A 8 0.88 16.27 -14.13
CA LYS A 8 1.21 17.41 -13.25
C LYS A 8 1.35 16.99 -11.79
N LEU A 9 0.47 16.10 -11.32
CA LEU A 9 0.52 15.56 -9.96
C LEU A 9 1.81 14.75 -9.73
N ILE A 10 2.15 13.86 -10.66
CA ILE A 10 3.39 13.08 -10.64
C ILE A 10 4.62 13.99 -10.61
N THR A 11 4.71 15.00 -11.49
CA THR A 11 5.85 15.92 -11.53
C THR A 11 6.00 16.75 -10.24
N LYS A 12 4.90 17.03 -9.54
CA LYS A 12 4.92 17.77 -8.28
C LYS A 12 5.46 16.92 -7.13
N GLU A 13 5.15 15.62 -7.13
CA GLU A 13 5.37 14.73 -5.97
C GLU A 13 6.54 13.77 -6.15
N PHE A 14 7.06 13.61 -7.36
CA PHE A 14 8.16 12.71 -7.67
C PHE A 14 9.16 13.33 -8.64
N HIS A 15 10.41 12.88 -8.54
CA HIS A 15 11.42 13.20 -9.54
C HIS A 15 11.18 12.34 -10.80
N ILE A 16 11.01 12.98 -11.95
CA ILE A 16 10.85 12.28 -13.24
C ILE A 16 12.23 12.00 -13.84
N MET A 17 12.53 10.72 -14.03
CA MET A 17 13.77 10.27 -14.66
C MET A 17 13.61 10.14 -16.18
N LYS A 18 14.68 10.41 -16.91
CA LYS A 18 14.76 10.09 -18.34
C LYS A 18 15.19 8.63 -18.50
N ASP A 19 14.28 7.78 -18.93
CA ASP A 19 14.56 6.43 -19.44
C ASP A 19 13.87 6.28 -20.80
N GLU A 20 14.67 6.21 -21.87
CA GLU A 20 14.21 6.13 -23.27
C GLU A 20 13.36 4.89 -23.55
N LYS A 21 13.43 3.86 -22.69
CA LYS A 21 12.67 2.61 -22.82
C LYS A 21 11.38 2.61 -21.97
N SER A 22 11.13 3.69 -21.23
CA SER A 22 9.93 3.88 -20.41
C SER A 22 9.06 4.99 -20.97
N LEU A 23 7.75 4.88 -20.78
CA LEU A 23 6.83 6.00 -20.99
C LEU A 23 7.05 7.09 -19.94
N ILE A 24 7.31 6.65 -18.70
CA ILE A 24 7.68 7.50 -17.58
C ILE A 24 8.43 6.65 -16.55
N SER A 25 9.35 7.28 -15.85
CA SER A 25 10.04 6.73 -14.69
C SER A 25 10.00 7.75 -13.56
N ILE A 26 9.66 7.31 -12.34
CA ILE A 26 9.55 8.15 -11.15
C ILE A 26 10.45 7.65 -10.03
N ALA A 27 10.99 8.59 -9.27
CA ALA A 27 11.84 8.34 -8.12
C ALA A 27 11.48 9.30 -6.96
N PRO A 28 11.95 9.02 -5.72
CA PRO A 28 11.82 9.95 -4.61
C PRO A 28 12.36 11.35 -4.95
N LEU A 29 11.64 12.39 -4.50
CA LEU A 29 11.96 13.80 -4.75
C LEU A 29 13.37 14.22 -4.26
N SER A 30 13.89 13.56 -3.22
CA SER A 30 15.13 13.94 -2.54
C SER A 30 16.41 13.38 -3.19
N ILE A 31 16.32 12.72 -4.35
CA ILE A 31 17.48 12.09 -4.99
C ILE A 31 17.93 12.91 -6.21
N ASP A 32 19.08 13.56 -6.09
CA ASP A 32 19.69 14.36 -7.17
C ASP A 32 20.51 13.52 -8.17
N HIS A 33 20.80 12.24 -7.88
CA HIS A 33 21.63 11.39 -8.75
C HIS A 33 21.15 9.93 -8.76
N TYR A 34 21.06 9.33 -9.97
CA TYR A 34 20.76 7.93 -10.29
C TYR A 34 20.24 7.09 -9.10
N PRO A 35 18.93 7.19 -8.78
CA PRO A 35 18.36 6.47 -7.66
C PRO A 35 18.55 4.97 -7.84
N GLU A 36 19.03 4.28 -6.80
CA GLU A 36 19.09 2.82 -6.78
C GLU A 36 17.69 2.21 -6.88
N ASN A 37 16.67 2.96 -6.43
CA ASN A 37 15.28 2.54 -6.35
C ASN A 37 14.37 3.52 -7.09
N PHE A 38 13.67 3.04 -8.11
CA PHE A 38 12.70 3.83 -8.87
C PHE A 38 11.61 2.91 -9.43
N ALA A 39 10.55 3.48 -9.98
CA ALA A 39 9.49 2.72 -10.66
C ALA A 39 9.21 3.33 -12.02
N LYS A 40 8.78 2.50 -12.96
CA LYS A 40 8.52 2.93 -14.34
C LYS A 40 7.33 2.22 -14.94
N VAL A 41 6.78 2.84 -15.99
CA VAL A 41 5.82 2.19 -16.89
C VAL A 41 6.48 2.03 -18.25
N SER A 42 6.47 0.81 -18.77
CA SER A 42 6.99 0.47 -20.10
C SER A 42 5.94 -0.25 -20.94
N LEU A 43 5.89 0.05 -22.23
CA LEU A 43 5.05 -0.69 -23.18
C LEU A 43 5.77 -1.99 -23.57
N ASP A 44 5.17 -3.12 -23.23
CA ASP A 44 5.56 -4.40 -23.82
C ASP A 44 5.03 -4.45 -25.26
N LYS A 45 5.93 -4.38 -26.22
CA LYS A 45 5.60 -4.37 -27.65
C LYS A 45 5.06 -5.71 -28.16
N GLN A 46 5.30 -6.82 -27.44
CA GLN A 46 4.82 -8.14 -27.85
C GLN A 46 3.36 -8.34 -27.48
N SER A 47 3.01 -8.03 -26.22
CA SER A 47 1.66 -8.19 -25.70
C SER A 47 0.77 -6.96 -25.92
N GLY A 48 1.37 -5.78 -26.14
CA GLY A 48 0.66 -4.50 -26.21
C GLY A 48 0.24 -3.96 -24.84
N THR A 49 0.70 -4.55 -23.73
CA THR A 49 0.35 -4.10 -22.37
C THR A 49 1.36 -3.09 -21.82
N PHE A 50 0.88 -2.28 -20.89
CA PHE A 50 1.67 -1.33 -20.11
C PHE A 50 2.06 -1.98 -18.79
N ASP A 51 3.35 -2.25 -18.63
CA ASP A 51 3.90 -2.92 -17.46
C ASP A 51 4.37 -1.88 -16.44
N LEU A 52 3.86 -2.00 -15.21
CA LEU A 52 4.41 -1.34 -14.04
C LEU A 52 5.60 -2.15 -13.54
N ILE A 53 6.76 -1.52 -13.48
CA ILE A 53 8.03 -2.16 -13.13
C ILE A 53 8.66 -1.39 -11.97
N SER A 54 8.95 -2.08 -10.87
CA SER A 54 9.83 -1.56 -9.83
C SER A 54 11.27 -1.90 -10.17
N VAL A 55 12.19 -1.00 -9.83
CA VAL A 55 13.62 -1.21 -10.01
C VAL A 55 14.29 -1.01 -8.68
N TYR A 56 14.98 -2.05 -8.19
CA TYR A 56 15.75 -2.02 -6.96
C TYR A 56 17.17 -2.50 -7.23
N ARG A 57 18.16 -1.62 -6.99
CA ARG A 57 19.59 -1.92 -7.23
C ARG A 57 19.82 -2.52 -8.63
N LYS A 58 19.23 -1.91 -9.65
CA LYS A 58 19.28 -2.31 -11.08
C LYS A 58 18.58 -3.63 -11.42
N LYS A 59 17.86 -4.25 -10.49
CA LYS A 59 17.00 -5.40 -10.77
C LYS A 59 15.58 -4.92 -11.01
N GLU A 60 14.98 -5.38 -12.10
CA GLU A 60 13.61 -5.03 -12.48
C GLU A 60 12.65 -6.12 -12.02
N PHE A 61 11.54 -5.71 -11.41
CA PHE A 61 10.46 -6.59 -10.98
C PHE A 61 9.15 -6.08 -11.58
N LYS A 62 8.44 -6.98 -12.24
CA LYS A 62 7.16 -6.66 -12.86
C LYS A 62 6.07 -6.69 -11.79
N GLU A 63 5.57 -5.51 -11.46
CA GLU A 63 4.54 -5.33 -10.43
C GLU A 63 3.14 -5.54 -10.97
N SER A 64 2.84 -5.12 -12.19
CA SER A 64 1.53 -5.37 -12.80
C SER A 64 1.57 -5.12 -14.30
N SER A 65 0.49 -5.48 -14.99
CA SER A 65 0.26 -5.16 -16.40
C SER A 65 -1.14 -4.62 -16.60
N PHE A 66 -1.25 -3.61 -17.44
CA PHE A 66 -2.52 -2.98 -17.77
C PHE A 66 -2.68 -2.91 -19.28
N SER A 67 -3.89 -3.12 -19.78
CA SER A 67 -4.21 -2.89 -21.20
C SER A 67 -4.38 -1.40 -21.52
N ASP A 68 -4.48 -0.54 -20.52
CA ASP A 68 -4.76 0.89 -20.64
C ASP A 68 -3.61 1.72 -20.04
N GLU A 69 -3.10 2.68 -20.83
CA GLU A 69 -1.99 3.54 -20.44
C GLU A 69 -2.33 4.40 -19.21
N HIS A 70 -3.55 4.95 -19.15
CA HIS A 70 -3.98 5.80 -18.05
C HIS A 70 -4.02 5.02 -16.74
N LYS A 71 -4.60 3.82 -16.75
CA LYS A 71 -4.59 2.91 -15.60
C LYS A 71 -3.17 2.57 -15.15
N ALA A 72 -2.26 2.30 -16.08
CA ALA A 72 -0.84 2.07 -15.74
C ALA A 72 -0.19 3.30 -15.08
N MET A 73 -0.49 4.50 -15.58
CA MET A 73 0.00 5.75 -15.01
C MET A 73 -0.56 6.02 -13.60
N ILE A 74 -1.84 5.73 -13.36
CA ILE A 74 -2.44 5.79 -12.02
C ILE A 74 -1.73 4.80 -11.11
N ALA A 75 -1.54 3.56 -11.55
CA ALA A 75 -0.88 2.52 -10.76
C ALA A 75 0.56 2.92 -10.39
N LEU A 76 1.30 3.55 -11.31
CA LEU A 76 2.62 4.10 -11.03
C LEU A 76 2.57 5.19 -9.95
N TYR A 77 1.60 6.10 -10.04
CA TYR A 77 1.43 7.15 -9.03
C TYR A 77 1.12 6.55 -7.65
N VAL A 78 0.16 5.62 -7.57
CA VAL A 78 -0.21 4.90 -6.35
C VAL A 78 1.00 4.15 -5.76
N TYR A 79 1.77 3.45 -6.60
CA TYR A 79 3.02 2.80 -6.21
C TYR A 79 4.03 3.80 -5.63
N GLY A 80 4.21 4.94 -6.30
CA GLY A 80 5.08 6.02 -5.85
C GLY A 80 4.68 6.55 -4.47
N LYS A 81 3.38 6.79 -4.23
CA LYS A 81 2.87 7.22 -2.93
C LYS A 81 3.15 6.21 -1.83
N ARG A 82 3.13 4.91 -2.16
CA ARG A 82 3.43 3.86 -1.18
C ARG A 82 4.91 3.80 -0.80
N ASN A 83 5.79 3.93 -1.78
CA ASN A 83 7.20 3.51 -1.69
C ASN A 83 8.21 4.66 -1.67
N PHE A 84 7.86 5.83 -2.23
CA PHE A 84 8.79 6.96 -2.38
C PHE A 84 8.43 8.17 -1.53
N GLU A 85 7.19 8.24 -1.03
CA GLU A 85 6.77 9.30 -0.11
C GLU A 85 7.32 9.07 1.30
N PHE A 86 7.92 10.11 1.89
CA PHE A 86 8.34 10.06 3.29
C PHE A 86 7.12 9.92 4.20
N LYS A 87 7.12 8.91 5.06
CA LYS A 87 6.04 8.68 6.00
C LYS A 87 6.43 9.28 7.34
N GLU A 88 5.68 10.30 7.77
CA GLU A 88 5.74 10.71 9.18
C GLU A 88 5.35 9.52 10.07
N HIS A 89 6.21 9.26 11.05
CA HIS A 89 6.08 8.17 11.99
C HIS A 89 5.42 8.70 13.26
N ASP A 90 4.24 8.18 13.59
CA ASP A 90 3.53 8.53 14.83
C ASP A 90 4.12 7.74 16.00
N SER A 91 5.26 8.23 16.49
CA SER A 91 5.95 7.64 17.64
C SER A 91 5.11 7.63 18.91
N ASN A 92 4.12 8.50 19.03
CA ASN A 92 3.24 8.52 20.20
C ASN A 92 2.30 7.32 20.20
N THR A 93 1.68 7.01 19.06
CA THR A 93 0.79 5.84 18.96
C THR A 93 1.58 4.53 19.05
N ASP A 94 2.76 4.46 18.45
CA ASP A 94 3.62 3.28 18.56
C ASP A 94 4.02 3.00 20.01
N ASN A 95 4.38 4.04 20.77
CA ASN A 95 4.65 3.92 22.21
C ASN A 95 3.41 3.45 23.00
N LYS A 96 2.21 3.92 22.64
CA LYS A 96 0.97 3.47 23.30
C LYS A 96 0.69 1.99 23.03
N ILE A 97 0.89 1.54 21.79
CA ILE A 97 0.71 0.13 21.41
C ILE A 97 1.75 -0.75 22.10
N GLU A 98 3.01 -0.32 22.14
CA GLU A 98 4.09 -1.08 22.78
C GLU A 98 3.84 -1.25 24.28
N ARG A 99 3.31 -0.22 24.95
CA ARG A 99 3.06 -0.21 26.40
C ARG A 99 1.68 -0.72 26.82
N ALA A 100 0.81 -1.05 25.87
CA ALA A 100 -0.53 -1.53 26.19
C ALA A 100 -0.44 -2.85 26.99
N ASN A 101 -1.15 -2.92 28.10
CA ASN A 101 -1.12 -4.06 29.02
C ASN A 101 -2.27 -5.04 28.78
N SER A 102 -3.23 -4.68 27.94
CA SER A 102 -4.42 -5.49 27.67
C SER A 102 -4.89 -5.35 26.22
N ILE A 103 -5.69 -6.33 25.79
CA ILE A 103 -6.35 -6.28 24.50
C ILE A 103 -7.37 -5.14 24.38
N ASP A 104 -8.00 -4.74 25.50
CA ASP A 104 -8.99 -3.68 25.52
C ASP A 104 -8.36 -2.29 25.38
N GLU A 105 -7.16 -2.08 25.96
CA GLU A 105 -6.35 -0.89 25.70
C GLU A 105 -5.99 -0.79 24.21
N LEU A 106 -5.55 -1.90 23.61
CA LEU A 106 -5.26 -1.94 22.17
C LEU A 106 -6.52 -1.66 21.34
N ARG A 107 -7.66 -2.27 21.68
CA ARG A 107 -8.92 -2.02 20.96
C ARG A 107 -9.29 -0.53 21.01
N THR A 108 -9.17 0.11 22.17
CA THR A 108 -9.44 1.55 22.34
C THR A 108 -8.54 2.41 21.44
N ILE A 109 -7.24 2.09 21.35
CA ILE A 109 -6.30 2.80 20.48
C ILE A 109 -6.75 2.71 19.02
N PHE A 110 -7.11 1.51 18.56
CA PHE A 110 -7.53 1.27 17.19
C PHE A 110 -8.87 1.94 16.86
N GLU A 111 -9.87 1.83 17.74
CA GLU A 111 -11.18 2.46 17.58
C GLU A 111 -11.05 3.99 17.49
N THR A 112 -10.18 4.58 18.32
CA THR A 112 -9.91 6.03 18.29
C THR A 112 -9.31 6.47 16.95
N SER A 113 -8.45 5.65 16.33
CA SER A 113 -7.75 6.01 15.09
C SER A 113 -8.55 5.71 13.82
N PHE A 114 -9.37 4.65 13.84
CA PHE A 114 -9.97 4.07 12.63
C PHE A 114 -11.48 3.80 12.71
N GLY A 115 -12.13 4.03 13.85
CA GLY A 115 -13.50 3.55 14.06
C GLY A 115 -13.54 2.02 14.05
N ASP A 116 -14.55 1.42 13.41
CA ASP A 116 -14.69 -0.03 13.31
C ASP A 116 -14.50 -0.56 11.88
N GLU A 117 -14.05 0.25 10.92
CA GLU A 117 -14.14 -0.09 9.50
C GLU A 117 -12.96 -0.91 8.97
N LEU A 118 -11.74 -0.65 9.45
CA LEU A 118 -10.50 -1.15 8.82
C LEU A 118 -9.92 -2.40 9.48
N PHE A 119 -10.39 -2.74 10.68
CA PHE A 119 -9.82 -3.84 11.46
C PHE A 119 -10.88 -4.65 12.19
N SER A 120 -10.46 -5.80 12.69
CA SER A 120 -11.24 -6.64 13.58
C SER A 120 -10.32 -7.45 14.49
N PHE A 121 -10.67 -7.55 15.77
CA PHE A 121 -9.94 -8.41 16.71
C PHE A 121 -10.72 -9.70 16.86
N PHE A 122 -10.11 -10.81 16.48
CA PHE A 122 -10.61 -12.19 16.60
C PHE A 122 -11.81 -12.54 15.72
N ASP A 123 -12.62 -11.57 15.30
CA ASP A 123 -13.73 -11.80 14.38
C ASP A 123 -13.29 -11.66 12.93
N MET A 124 -13.60 -12.66 12.10
CA MET A 124 -13.33 -12.64 10.66
C MET A 124 -14.35 -11.76 9.95
N LYS A 125 -13.94 -10.55 9.56
CA LYS A 125 -14.76 -9.58 8.83
C LYS A 125 -14.11 -9.24 7.49
N VAL A 126 -14.88 -9.34 6.43
CA VAL A 126 -14.43 -9.13 5.04
C VAL A 126 -13.94 -7.70 4.83
N ASN A 127 -12.90 -7.55 4.01
CA ASN A 127 -12.20 -6.29 3.70
C ASN A 127 -11.58 -5.60 4.94
N ARG A 128 -11.13 -6.40 5.92
CA ARG A 128 -10.49 -5.87 7.13
C ARG A 128 -9.21 -6.60 7.44
N PHE A 129 -8.31 -5.91 8.15
CA PHE A 129 -7.20 -6.58 8.80
C PHE A 129 -7.64 -7.21 10.12
N ILE A 130 -7.23 -8.45 10.33
CA ILE A 130 -7.67 -9.27 11.45
C ILE A 130 -6.47 -9.55 12.36
N LEU A 131 -6.67 -9.30 13.66
CA LEU A 131 -5.85 -9.90 14.71
C LEU A 131 -6.41 -11.27 15.04
N GLU A 132 -5.80 -12.34 14.53
CA GLU A 132 -6.26 -13.71 14.77
C GLU A 132 -5.48 -14.30 15.94
N LYS A 133 -6.20 -14.78 16.97
CA LYS A 133 -5.59 -15.43 18.14
C LYS A 133 -5.17 -16.85 17.79
N GLN A 134 -3.96 -17.22 18.21
CA GLN A 134 -3.43 -18.59 18.20
C GLN A 134 -3.26 -19.12 19.62
N GLU A 135 -2.82 -20.37 19.73
CA GLU A 135 -2.37 -20.96 20.98
C GLU A 135 -1.13 -20.23 21.55
N ASN A 136 -0.86 -20.44 22.85
CA ASN A 136 0.31 -19.91 23.56
C ASN A 136 0.47 -18.38 23.52
N ASP A 137 -0.66 -17.65 23.56
CA ASP A 137 -0.73 -16.19 23.51
C ASP A 137 0.03 -15.59 22.32
N ARG A 138 -0.08 -16.26 21.18
CA ARG A 138 0.44 -15.79 19.90
C ARG A 138 -0.68 -15.32 18.99
N TYR A 139 -0.33 -14.42 18.08
CA TYR A 139 -1.28 -13.74 17.21
C TYR A 139 -0.75 -13.68 15.78
N ASN A 140 -1.66 -13.90 14.83
CA ASN A 140 -1.43 -13.62 13.42
C ASN A 140 -2.03 -12.26 13.05
N VAL A 141 -1.45 -11.65 12.03
CA VAL A 141 -2.06 -10.51 11.32
C VAL A 141 -2.31 -10.96 9.90
N LEU A 142 -3.55 -10.79 9.45
CA LEU A 142 -3.95 -11.12 8.09
C LEU A 142 -4.94 -10.10 7.54
N PHE A 143 -5.05 -10.01 6.22
CA PHE A 143 -6.17 -9.35 5.56
C PHE A 143 -7.17 -10.41 5.13
N PHE A 144 -8.45 -10.19 5.43
CA PHE A 144 -9.53 -11.10 5.04
C PHE A 144 -10.30 -10.48 3.88
N GLU A 145 -9.91 -10.82 2.66
CA GLU A 145 -10.39 -10.19 1.42
C GLU A 145 -11.82 -10.61 1.08
N GLU A 146 -12.12 -11.91 1.18
CA GLU A 146 -13.44 -12.50 0.95
C GLU A 146 -13.52 -13.88 1.60
N GLU A 147 -14.69 -14.52 1.55
CA GLU A 147 -14.89 -15.84 2.15
C GLU A 147 -13.82 -16.82 1.62
N TYR A 148 -13.02 -17.39 2.54
CA TYR A 148 -11.86 -18.25 2.28
C TYR A 148 -10.56 -17.60 1.75
N SER A 149 -10.52 -16.30 1.47
CA SER A 149 -9.30 -15.58 1.07
C SER A 149 -8.63 -14.90 2.26
N LYS A 150 -7.57 -15.53 2.80
CA LYS A 150 -6.74 -15.00 3.89
C LYS A 150 -5.33 -14.67 3.38
N ILE A 151 -4.95 -13.40 3.41
CA ILE A 151 -3.59 -12.96 3.11
C ILE A 151 -2.86 -12.74 4.43
N TYR A 152 -1.99 -13.67 4.80
CA TYR A 152 -1.20 -13.54 6.03
C TYR A 152 -0.06 -12.54 5.85
N ILE A 153 -0.05 -11.52 6.71
CA ILE A 153 1.01 -10.51 6.79
C ILE A 153 2.12 -10.98 7.72
N THR A 154 1.75 -11.44 8.92
CA THR A 154 2.71 -12.01 9.86
C THR A 154 2.04 -13.07 10.71
N LYS A 155 2.84 -14.01 11.22
CA LYS A 155 2.35 -15.15 11.98
C LYS A 155 3.08 -15.27 13.32
N SER A 156 2.38 -15.83 14.31
CA SER A 156 2.92 -16.25 15.61
C SER A 156 3.69 -15.16 16.38
N ARG A 157 3.18 -13.93 16.37
CA ARG A 157 3.79 -12.79 17.08
C ARG A 157 3.19 -12.63 18.48
N LYS A 158 3.95 -11.99 19.39
CA LYS A 158 3.40 -11.51 20.67
C LYS A 158 2.36 -10.42 20.39
N LEU A 159 1.40 -10.24 21.31
CA LEU A 159 0.27 -9.33 21.14
C LEU A 159 0.67 -7.93 20.64
N ASN A 160 1.52 -7.20 21.38
CA ASN A 160 1.84 -5.81 21.04
C ASN A 160 2.62 -5.68 19.73
N ILE A 161 3.44 -6.69 19.39
CA ILE A 161 4.13 -6.76 18.09
C ILE A 161 3.13 -6.98 16.96
N ALA A 162 2.19 -7.92 17.12
CA ALA A 162 1.13 -8.17 16.16
C ALA A 162 0.24 -6.94 15.99
N ALA A 163 -0.12 -6.27 17.09
CA ALA A 163 -0.91 -5.06 17.08
C ALA A 163 -0.18 -3.90 16.37
N GLY A 164 1.12 -3.71 16.60
CA GLY A 164 1.90 -2.70 15.88
C GLY A 164 1.91 -2.95 14.36
N VAL A 165 2.11 -4.21 13.94
CA VAL A 165 2.02 -4.58 12.52
C VAL A 165 0.62 -4.30 11.97
N LEU A 166 -0.42 -4.75 12.66
CA LEU A 166 -1.82 -4.53 12.28
C LEU A 166 -2.14 -3.04 12.13
N TYR A 167 -1.68 -2.21 13.08
CA TYR A 167 -1.92 -0.77 13.08
C TYR A 167 -1.29 -0.11 11.85
N ASN A 168 -0.05 -0.46 11.52
CA ASN A 168 0.66 0.06 10.35
C ASN A 168 -0.04 -0.29 9.03
N TYR A 169 -0.63 -1.47 8.94
CA TYR A 169 -1.45 -1.87 7.79
C TYR A 169 -2.78 -1.10 7.75
N CYS A 170 -3.44 -0.87 8.88
CA CYS A 170 -4.64 -0.02 8.96
C CYS A 170 -4.37 1.42 8.52
N VAL A 171 -3.25 2.01 8.96
CA VAL A 171 -2.79 3.33 8.49
C VAL A 171 -2.60 3.32 6.98
N SER A 172 -1.98 2.28 6.44
CA SER A 172 -1.73 2.15 5.00
C SER A 172 -3.04 2.06 4.21
N LEU A 173 -4.00 1.25 4.66
CA LEU A 173 -5.31 1.11 4.01
C LEU A 173 -6.14 2.40 4.08
N LYS A 174 -6.12 3.12 5.22
CA LYS A 174 -6.74 4.44 5.33
C LYS A 174 -6.16 5.42 4.32
N ARG A 175 -4.83 5.47 4.20
CA ARG A 175 -4.13 6.33 3.22
C ARG A 175 -4.49 5.94 1.79
N PHE A 176 -4.60 4.65 1.50
CA PHE A 176 -5.03 4.16 0.21
C PHE A 176 -6.44 4.65 -0.16
N TYR A 177 -7.44 4.47 0.72
CA TYR A 177 -8.80 4.91 0.40
C TYR A 177 -8.92 6.43 0.29
N ASN A 178 -8.18 7.21 1.10
CA ASN A 178 -8.09 8.66 0.92
C ASN A 178 -7.54 9.01 -0.47
N LEU A 179 -6.50 8.31 -0.94
CA LEU A 179 -5.92 8.52 -2.27
C LEU A 179 -6.93 8.21 -3.39
N ILE A 180 -7.66 7.09 -3.27
CA ILE A 180 -8.71 6.69 -4.22
C ILE A 180 -9.84 7.73 -4.28
N GLU A 181 -10.20 8.31 -3.13
CA GLU A 181 -11.17 9.40 -3.04
C GLU A 181 -10.68 10.67 -3.71
N GLU A 182 -9.47 11.13 -3.39
CA GLU A 182 -8.86 12.33 -3.98
C GLU A 182 -8.75 12.22 -5.51
N MET A 183 -8.44 11.03 -6.02
CA MET A 183 -8.32 10.75 -7.46
C MET A 183 -9.67 10.54 -8.15
N ASN A 184 -10.77 10.45 -7.40
CA ASN A 184 -12.12 10.11 -7.85
C ASN A 184 -12.17 8.78 -8.63
N LEU A 185 -11.66 7.70 -8.03
CA LEU A 185 -11.60 6.37 -8.65
C LEU A 185 -12.62 5.37 -8.08
N LYS A 186 -13.47 5.79 -7.13
CA LYS A 186 -14.40 4.91 -6.38
C LYS A 186 -15.37 4.10 -7.27
N GLU A 187 -15.65 4.57 -8.49
CA GLU A 187 -16.60 3.91 -9.41
C GLU A 187 -16.00 2.70 -10.14
N ASP A 188 -14.68 2.63 -10.31
CA ASP A 188 -14.01 1.51 -11.00
C ASP A 188 -13.52 0.48 -9.96
N VAL A 189 -14.47 -0.29 -9.42
CA VAL A 189 -14.24 -1.22 -8.29
C VAL A 189 -13.14 -2.23 -8.57
N ASP A 190 -13.11 -2.81 -9.78
CA ASP A 190 -12.12 -3.83 -10.15
C ASP A 190 -10.72 -3.22 -10.19
N PHE A 191 -10.59 -2.03 -10.78
CA PHE A 191 -9.31 -1.34 -10.79
C PHE A 191 -8.86 -0.90 -9.39
N VAL A 192 -9.79 -0.44 -8.54
CA VAL A 192 -9.48 -0.12 -7.14
C VAL A 192 -8.94 -1.35 -6.40
N LYS A 193 -9.50 -2.54 -6.61
CA LYS A 193 -8.97 -3.79 -6.02
C LYS A 193 -7.56 -4.13 -6.53
N GLU A 194 -7.28 -3.92 -7.81
CA GLU A 194 -5.92 -4.10 -8.34
C GLU A 194 -4.93 -3.11 -7.72
N LEU A 195 -5.33 -1.85 -7.56
CA LEU A 195 -4.52 -0.82 -6.91
C LEU A 195 -4.29 -1.10 -5.43
N GLU A 196 -5.28 -1.66 -4.73
CA GLU A 196 -5.17 -2.05 -3.33
C GLU A 196 -4.07 -3.10 -3.14
N LYS A 197 -4.01 -4.10 -4.04
CA LYS A 197 -2.96 -5.12 -4.04
C LYS A 197 -1.58 -4.54 -4.26
N ILE A 198 -1.45 -3.61 -5.21
CA ILE A 198 -0.20 -2.89 -5.49
C ILE A 198 0.24 -2.04 -4.29
N TYR A 199 -0.70 -1.38 -3.61
CA TYR A 199 -0.38 -0.47 -2.51
C TYR A 199 -0.07 -1.19 -1.19
N LEU A 200 -0.76 -2.30 -0.90
CA LEU A 200 -0.68 -2.96 0.42
C LEU A 200 0.27 -4.15 0.46
N PHE A 201 0.34 -4.95 -0.62
CA PHE A 201 0.91 -6.29 -0.56
C PHE A 201 2.09 -6.55 -1.50
N LYS A 202 2.43 -5.62 -2.39
CA LYS A 202 3.62 -5.76 -3.25
C LYS A 202 4.84 -5.14 -2.58
N GLU A 203 5.90 -5.94 -2.43
CA GLU A 203 7.20 -5.59 -1.84
C GLU A 203 8.23 -5.24 -2.92
#